data_AF-A0A2J8XG40-F1
#
_entry.id   AF-A0A2J8XG40-F1
#
_cell.length_a   1.000
_cell.length_b   1.000
_cell.length_c   1.000
_cell.angle_alpha   90.00
_cell.angle_beta   90.00
_cell.angle_gamma   90.00
#
_symmetry.space_group_name_H-M   'P 1'
#
loop_
_entity.id
_entity.type
_entity.pdbx_description
1 polymer ?
#
loop_
_entity_poly.entity_id
_entity_poly.type
_entity_poly.pdbx_seq_one_letter_code
_entity_poly.pdbx_strand_id
1 'polypeptide(L)'
;MASRYDRAITVFSPDGHLFQVEYAQEAVKKGSTAVGIRGTNIVVLGVEKKSVAKLQDERTVRKICALDDHVCMAFAGLTADARVVINRARVECQSHKLTVEDPVTVEYITRFIATLKQKYTQSNGRRPFGISALIVGFDDDGIPRLYQTDPSGTYHAWKANAIGRSAKTVREFLEKNYTEDAIASDSEAIKLAIKALLEVVQSGGKNIELAIIRRNQPLKMFSAKEVELYVTEIEKEKEEAEKKKSKKSV
;
A
#
# COMPACT_ATOMS: atom_id res chain seq x y z
N MET A 1 25.87 -21.08 14.50
CA MET A 1 25.62 -21.89 13.28
C MET A 1 24.86 -21.15 12.16
N ALA A 2 24.34 -19.93 12.37
CA ALA A 2 23.56 -19.21 11.35
C ALA A 2 24.33 -18.76 10.08
N SER A 3 25.65 -18.53 10.16
CA SER A 3 26.38 -17.83 9.07
C SER A 3 26.63 -18.64 7.79
N ARG A 4 26.38 -19.95 7.76
CA ARG A 4 26.55 -20.77 6.54
C ARG A 4 25.30 -20.85 5.66
N TYR A 5 24.11 -20.79 6.26
CA TYR A 5 22.84 -20.93 5.55
C TYR A 5 22.39 -19.66 4.83
N ASP A 6 23.04 -18.53 5.11
CA ASP A 6 22.78 -17.25 4.46
C ASP A 6 23.54 -17.07 3.12
N ARG A 7 24.56 -17.92 2.86
CA ARG A 7 25.37 -17.81 1.63
C ARG A 7 24.68 -18.39 0.40
N ALA A 8 23.76 -19.33 0.59
CA ALA A 8 23.03 -19.99 -0.48
C ALA A 8 21.60 -19.45 -0.47
N ILE A 9 21.12 -18.98 -1.62
CA ILE A 9 19.95 -18.09 -1.68
C ILE A 9 18.63 -18.81 -1.33
N THR A 10 18.48 -20.07 -1.73
CA THR A 10 17.24 -20.84 -1.58
C THR A 10 17.47 -22.07 -0.71
N VAL A 11 17.92 -21.85 0.54
CA VAL A 11 18.22 -22.93 1.49
C VAL A 11 17.46 -22.73 2.79
N PHE A 12 16.87 -23.82 3.29
CA PHE A 12 16.20 -23.85 4.58
C PHE A 12 17.23 -23.86 5.72
N SER A 13 16.94 -23.12 6.79
CA SER A 13 17.65 -23.23 8.05
C SER A 13 17.34 -24.59 8.71
N PRO A 14 18.16 -25.04 9.69
CA PRO A 14 17.86 -26.24 10.47
C PRO A 14 16.50 -26.20 11.17
N ASP A 15 15.99 -25.00 11.47
CA ASP A 15 14.69 -24.78 12.11
C ASP A 15 13.53 -24.66 11.09
N GLY A 16 13.80 -24.83 9.79
CA GLY A 16 12.80 -24.76 8.72
C GLY A 16 12.50 -23.35 8.18
N HIS A 17 13.30 -22.35 8.55
CA HIS A 17 13.12 -20.96 8.11
C HIS A 17 13.84 -20.65 6.79
N LEU A 18 13.36 -19.65 6.06
CA LEU A 18 14.02 -19.09 4.87
C LEU A 18 14.55 -17.68 5.18
N PHE A 19 15.80 -17.60 5.62
CA PHE A 19 16.41 -16.33 6.05
C PHE A 19 16.40 -15.24 4.98
N GLN A 20 16.58 -15.59 3.70
CA GLN A 20 16.53 -14.63 2.59
C GLN A 20 15.15 -13.96 2.45
N VAL A 21 14.07 -14.66 2.78
CA VAL A 21 12.70 -14.10 2.78
C VAL A 21 12.51 -13.21 4.01
N GLU A 22 13.02 -13.62 5.18
CA GLU A 22 12.98 -12.80 6.40
C GLU A 22 13.74 -11.48 6.21
N TYR A 23 14.92 -11.51 5.57
CA TYR A 23 15.68 -10.29 5.25
C TYR A 23 14.95 -9.40 4.25
N ALA A 24 14.26 -9.98 3.26
CA ALA A 24 13.43 -9.22 2.35
C ALA A 24 12.27 -8.53 3.10
N GLN A 25 11.65 -9.19 4.07
CA GLN A 25 10.64 -8.58 4.94
C GLN A 25 11.23 -7.46 5.82
N GLU A 26 12.45 -7.61 6.34
CA GLU A 26 13.15 -6.54 7.06
C GLU A 26 13.45 -5.34 6.15
N ALA A 27 13.76 -5.56 4.87
CA ALA A 27 13.90 -4.48 3.90
C ALA A 27 12.57 -3.72 3.68
N VAL A 28 11.43 -4.42 3.68
CA VAL A 28 10.10 -3.79 3.62
C VAL A 28 9.84 -2.93 4.86
N LYS A 29 10.16 -3.43 6.06
CA LYS A 29 9.98 -2.67 7.32
C LYS A 29 10.77 -1.37 7.37
N LYS A 30 11.85 -1.24 6.59
CA LYS A 30 12.63 0.01 6.45
C LYS A 30 12.05 0.97 5.39
N GLY A 31 11.12 0.52 4.56
CA GLY A 31 10.45 1.34 3.55
C GLY A 31 9.45 2.34 4.14
N SER A 32 9.10 3.39 3.39
CA SER A 32 8.05 4.33 3.83
C SER A 32 6.71 3.63 4.02
N THR A 33 5.91 4.16 4.94
CA THR A 33 4.59 3.62 5.26
C THR A 33 3.62 3.83 4.10
N ALA A 34 2.81 2.82 3.79
CA ALA A 34 1.69 2.92 2.86
C ALA A 34 0.44 2.30 3.50
N VAL A 35 -0.71 2.89 3.25
CA VAL A 35 -2.00 2.53 3.83
C VAL A 35 -3.02 2.36 2.69
N GLY A 36 -3.82 1.32 2.78
CA GLY A 36 -4.96 1.07 1.89
C GLY A 36 -6.24 0.96 2.69
N ILE A 37 -7.29 1.64 2.25
CA ILE A 37 -8.62 1.60 2.87
C ILE A 37 -9.67 1.34 1.81
N ARG A 38 -10.49 0.32 2.05
CA ARG A 38 -11.69 0.05 1.26
C ARG A 38 -12.88 0.81 1.84
N GLY A 39 -13.40 1.77 1.10
CA GLY A 39 -14.71 2.36 1.36
C GLY A 39 -15.84 1.56 0.70
N THR A 40 -17.06 2.10 0.75
CA THR A 40 -18.23 1.47 0.09
C THR A 40 -18.14 1.57 -1.44
N ASN A 41 -17.82 2.76 -1.97
CA ASN A 41 -17.76 3.04 -3.41
C ASN A 41 -16.40 3.63 -3.85
N ILE A 42 -15.39 3.53 -2.97
CA ILE A 42 -14.07 4.12 -3.14
C ILE A 42 -13.02 3.15 -2.59
N VAL A 43 -11.82 3.18 -3.17
CA VAL A 43 -10.63 2.62 -2.53
C VAL A 43 -9.54 3.69 -2.50
N VAL A 44 -8.93 3.84 -1.33
CA VAL A 44 -7.96 4.91 -1.05
C VAL A 44 -6.59 4.29 -0.81
N LEU A 45 -5.57 4.81 -1.49
CA LEU A 45 -4.17 4.55 -1.20
C LEU A 45 -3.52 5.82 -0.70
N GLY A 46 -2.94 5.74 0.49
CA GLY A 46 -2.12 6.79 1.07
C GLY A 46 -0.69 6.30 1.24
N VAL A 47 0.28 7.12 0.88
CA VAL A 47 1.69 6.81 1.06
C VAL A 47 2.40 7.97 1.73
N GLU A 48 3.25 7.62 2.69
CA GLU A 48 4.22 8.55 3.25
C GLU A 48 5.28 8.92 2.20
N LYS A 49 5.27 10.19 1.80
CA LYS A 49 6.29 10.81 0.96
C LYS A 49 7.35 11.42 1.87
N LYS A 50 8.60 10.99 1.70
CA LYS A 50 9.73 11.70 2.33
C LYS A 50 9.93 13.02 1.58
N SER A 51 10.09 14.10 2.34
CA SER A 51 10.48 15.39 1.78
C SER A 51 11.73 15.22 0.92
N VAL A 52 11.60 15.51 -0.38
CA VAL A 52 12.71 15.45 -1.32
C VAL A 52 13.56 16.70 -1.20
N ALA A 53 14.84 16.61 -1.55
CA ALA A 53 15.69 17.79 -1.61
C ALA A 53 15.08 18.82 -2.58
N LYS A 54 15.24 20.12 -2.29
CA LYS A 54 14.68 21.20 -3.16
C LYS A 54 15.16 21.15 -4.62
N LEU A 55 16.28 20.48 -4.88
CA LEU A 55 16.87 20.29 -6.20
C LEU A 55 16.33 19.05 -6.94
N GLN A 56 15.53 18.21 -6.28
CA GLN A 56 14.98 16.98 -6.84
C GLN A 56 13.60 17.22 -7.43
N ASP A 57 13.38 16.75 -8.66
CA ASP A 57 12.06 16.77 -9.30
C ASP A 57 11.11 15.82 -8.57
N GLU A 58 10.09 16.41 -7.92
CA GLU A 58 9.05 15.69 -7.19
C GLU A 58 8.30 14.67 -8.03
N ARG A 59 8.22 14.87 -9.36
CA ARG A 59 7.51 13.95 -10.26
C ARG A 59 8.13 12.56 -10.30
N THR A 60 9.42 12.45 -9.98
CA THR A 60 10.18 11.20 -10.11
C THR A 60 9.98 10.21 -8.96
N VAL A 61 9.51 10.68 -7.80
CA VAL A 61 9.38 9.86 -6.58
C VAL A 61 7.91 9.57 -6.32
N ARG A 62 7.35 8.61 -7.07
CA ARG A 62 5.99 8.11 -6.83
C ARG A 62 6.04 6.65 -6.40
N LYS A 63 5.24 6.33 -5.38
CA LYS A 63 5.06 4.95 -4.91
C LYS A 63 3.70 4.36 -5.26
N ILE A 64 2.78 5.20 -5.70
CA ILE A 64 1.48 4.81 -6.23
C ILE A 64 1.59 4.74 -7.75
N CYS A 65 1.26 3.61 -8.34
CA CYS A 65 1.40 3.33 -9.76
C CYS A 65 0.16 2.63 -10.31
N ALA A 66 -0.40 3.15 -11.40
CA ALA A 66 -1.42 2.45 -12.16
C ALA A 66 -0.83 1.21 -12.85
N LEU A 67 -1.49 0.07 -12.73
CA LEU A 67 -1.19 -1.16 -13.47
C LEU A 67 -2.09 -1.26 -14.70
N ASP A 68 -3.35 -0.87 -14.55
CA ASP A 68 -4.36 -0.75 -15.59
C ASP A 68 -5.30 0.42 -15.21
N ASP A 69 -6.32 0.70 -16.02
CA ASP A 69 -7.24 1.83 -15.79
C ASP A 69 -8.00 1.74 -14.45
N HIS A 70 -8.38 0.51 -14.05
CA HIS A 70 -9.13 0.19 -12.85
C HIS A 70 -8.28 -0.39 -11.71
N VAL A 71 -6.97 -0.61 -11.94
CA VAL A 71 -6.07 -1.24 -10.96
C VAL A 71 -4.87 -0.37 -10.66
N CYS A 72 -4.62 -0.14 -9.38
CA CYS A 72 -3.46 0.59 -8.88
C CYS A 72 -2.70 -0.20 -7.82
N MET A 73 -1.41 0.09 -7.72
CA MET A 73 -0.50 -0.54 -6.77
C MET A 73 0.27 0.52 -6.00
N ALA A 74 0.30 0.40 -4.67
CA ALA A 74 1.27 1.05 -3.81
C ALA A 74 2.27 0.02 -3.28
N PHE A 75 3.51 0.42 -2.99
CA PHE A 75 4.52 -0.50 -2.47
C PHE A 75 5.38 0.11 -1.36
N ALA A 76 5.95 -0.76 -0.54
CA ALA A 76 6.99 -0.44 0.43
C ALA A 76 8.17 -1.41 0.25
N GLY A 77 9.39 -0.90 0.46
CA GLY A 77 10.64 -1.64 0.23
C GLY A 77 11.51 -1.01 -0.85
N LEU A 78 12.25 -1.84 -1.58
CA LEU A 78 13.20 -1.39 -2.62
C LEU A 78 12.50 -0.89 -3.89
N THR A 79 12.68 0.39 -4.23
CA THR A 79 12.07 1.03 -5.41
C THR A 79 12.48 0.37 -6.73
N ALA A 80 13.75 -0.08 -6.85
CA ALA A 80 14.24 -0.74 -8.06
C ALA A 80 13.52 -2.06 -8.32
N ASP A 81 13.32 -2.86 -7.27
CA ASP A 81 12.58 -4.12 -7.32
C ASP A 81 11.11 -3.87 -7.69
N ALA A 82 10.49 -2.85 -7.09
CA ALA A 82 9.11 -2.47 -7.39
C ALA A 82 8.90 -2.14 -8.86
N ARG A 83 9.85 -1.39 -9.48
CA ARG A 83 9.77 -1.05 -10.91
C ARG A 83 9.72 -2.28 -11.81
N VAL A 84 10.49 -3.32 -11.49
CA VAL A 84 10.48 -4.58 -12.26
C VAL A 84 9.14 -5.29 -12.12
N VAL A 85 8.60 -5.37 -10.90
CA VAL A 85 7.30 -6.01 -10.64
C VAL A 85 6.16 -5.25 -11.33
N ILE A 86 6.13 -3.93 -11.22
CA ILE A 86 5.11 -3.07 -11.87
C ILE A 86 5.13 -3.25 -13.39
N ASN A 87 6.30 -3.24 -14.02
CA ASN A 87 6.40 -3.40 -15.46
C ASN A 87 5.91 -4.78 -15.92
N ARG A 88 6.24 -5.85 -15.18
CA ARG A 88 5.71 -7.19 -15.48
C ARG A 88 4.21 -7.29 -15.30
N ALA A 89 3.68 -6.68 -14.24
CA ALA A 89 2.24 -6.64 -14.00
C ALA A 89 1.49 -5.89 -15.12
N ARG A 90 2.02 -4.75 -15.61
CA ARG A 90 1.43 -4.02 -16.74
C ARG A 90 1.38 -4.86 -18.02
N VAL A 91 2.47 -5.57 -18.32
CA VAL A 91 2.50 -6.48 -19.48
C VAL A 91 1.47 -7.59 -19.32
N GLU A 92 1.33 -8.15 -18.12
CA GLU A 92 0.32 -9.17 -17.83
C GLU A 92 -1.11 -8.66 -18.02
N CYS A 93 -1.42 -7.44 -17.54
CA CYS A 93 -2.74 -6.84 -17.74
C CYS A 93 -3.11 -6.78 -19.24
N GLN A 94 -2.18 -6.33 -20.08
CA GLN A 94 -2.42 -6.24 -21.52
C GLN A 94 -2.47 -7.61 -22.20
N SER A 95 -1.63 -8.55 -21.78
CA SER A 95 -1.61 -9.92 -22.32
C SER A 95 -2.92 -10.66 -22.01
N HIS A 96 -3.42 -10.53 -20.78
CA HIS A 96 -4.70 -11.10 -20.39
C HIS A 96 -5.84 -10.48 -21.19
N LYS A 97 -5.89 -9.14 -21.27
CA LYS A 97 -6.91 -8.42 -22.04
C LYS A 97 -6.93 -8.80 -23.52
N LEU A 98 -5.76 -9.04 -24.12
CA LEU A 98 -5.68 -9.52 -25.50
C LEU A 98 -6.21 -10.95 -25.67
N THR A 99 -6.04 -11.81 -24.68
CA THR A 99 -6.35 -13.24 -24.78
C THR A 99 -7.79 -13.55 -24.39
N VAL A 100 -8.28 -12.88 -23.34
CA VAL A 100 -9.58 -13.13 -22.69
C VAL A 100 -10.61 -12.07 -23.12
N GLU A 101 -10.18 -11.01 -23.81
CA GLU A 101 -10.99 -9.85 -24.21
C GLU A 101 -11.56 -9.00 -23.05
N ASP A 102 -11.45 -9.50 -21.81
CA ASP A 102 -11.81 -8.80 -20.58
C ASP A 102 -10.58 -8.26 -19.80
N PRO A 103 -10.72 -7.13 -19.09
CA PRO A 103 -9.69 -6.63 -18.20
C PRO A 103 -9.39 -7.61 -17.06
N VAL A 104 -8.20 -7.52 -16.48
CA VAL A 104 -7.83 -8.38 -15.34
C VAL A 104 -8.68 -8.08 -14.11
N THR A 105 -9.07 -9.10 -13.35
CA THR A 105 -9.58 -8.86 -12.00
C THR A 105 -8.44 -8.49 -11.05
N VAL A 106 -8.73 -7.73 -10.00
CA VAL A 106 -7.75 -7.30 -8.99
C VAL A 106 -7.12 -8.52 -8.30
N GLU A 107 -7.89 -9.59 -8.09
CA GLU A 107 -7.37 -10.84 -7.53
C GLU A 107 -6.41 -11.54 -8.50
N TYR A 108 -6.78 -11.64 -9.78
CA TYR A 108 -5.94 -12.31 -10.78
C TYR A 108 -4.55 -11.68 -10.87
N ILE A 109 -4.49 -10.35 -11.02
CA ILE A 109 -3.21 -9.65 -11.13
C ILE A 109 -2.40 -9.72 -9.82
N THR A 110 -3.08 -9.72 -8.67
CA THR A 110 -2.46 -9.96 -7.36
C THR A 110 -1.82 -11.35 -7.31
N ARG A 111 -2.53 -12.39 -7.75
CA ARG A 111 -2.04 -13.76 -7.81
C ARG A 111 -0.83 -13.88 -8.72
N PHE A 112 -0.87 -13.26 -9.91
CA PHE A 112 0.28 -13.20 -10.81
C PHE A 112 1.52 -12.57 -10.14
N ILE A 113 1.35 -11.43 -9.47
CA ILE A 113 2.44 -10.76 -8.73
C ILE A 113 2.97 -11.67 -7.62
N ALA A 114 2.09 -12.35 -6.88
CA ALA A 114 2.46 -13.26 -5.81
C ALA A 114 3.27 -14.46 -6.32
N THR A 115 2.82 -15.12 -7.39
CA THR A 115 3.53 -16.20 -8.07
C THR A 115 4.87 -15.73 -8.64
N LEU A 116 4.92 -14.53 -9.22
CA LEU A 116 6.17 -13.93 -9.69
C LEU A 116 7.18 -13.78 -8.55
N LYS A 117 6.76 -13.31 -7.37
CA LYS A 117 7.63 -13.20 -6.20
C LYS A 117 8.09 -14.57 -5.71
N GLN A 118 7.16 -15.52 -5.55
CA GLN A 118 7.47 -16.88 -5.12
C GLN A 118 8.48 -17.57 -6.06
N LYS A 119 8.36 -17.38 -7.38
CA LYS A 119 9.31 -17.95 -8.33
C LYS A 119 10.74 -17.51 -8.05
N TYR A 120 10.95 -16.28 -7.56
CA TYR A 120 12.28 -15.77 -7.20
C TYR A 120 12.78 -16.28 -5.84
N THR A 121 11.91 -16.84 -4.99
CA THR A 121 12.33 -17.50 -3.73
C THR A 121 12.72 -18.97 -3.94
N GLN A 122 12.39 -19.55 -5.10
CA GLN A 122 12.65 -20.96 -5.43
C GLN A 122 13.58 -21.15 -6.64
N SER A 123 14.02 -20.06 -7.28
CA SER A 123 14.93 -20.13 -8.43
C SER A 123 16.40 -19.99 -8.01
N ASN A 124 17.24 -20.86 -8.53
CA ASN A 124 18.69 -20.79 -8.34
C ASN A 124 19.26 -19.45 -8.85
N GLY A 125 20.19 -18.86 -8.09
CA GLY A 125 20.89 -17.64 -8.47
C GLY A 125 20.06 -16.35 -8.42
N ARG A 126 18.83 -16.38 -7.89
CA ARG A 126 17.96 -15.21 -7.76
C ARG A 126 17.65 -14.92 -6.31
N ARG A 127 17.79 -13.66 -5.89
CA ARG A 127 17.31 -13.20 -4.58
C ARG A 127 15.81 -12.90 -4.61
N PRO A 128 15.09 -13.06 -3.50
CA PRO A 128 13.71 -12.59 -3.36
C PRO A 128 13.58 -11.09 -3.64
N PHE A 129 12.38 -10.67 -4.07
CA PHE A 129 12.05 -9.25 -4.17
C PHE A 129 11.87 -8.64 -2.79
N GLY A 130 12.52 -7.51 -2.53
CA GLY A 130 12.46 -6.80 -1.26
C GLY A 130 11.29 -5.82 -1.16
N ILE A 131 10.08 -6.23 -1.57
CA ILE A 131 8.88 -5.37 -1.57
C ILE A 131 7.64 -6.09 -1.05
N SER A 132 6.81 -5.37 -0.30
CA SER A 132 5.39 -5.68 -0.13
C SER A 132 4.58 -4.68 -0.94
N ALA A 133 3.41 -5.10 -1.43
CA ALA A 133 2.55 -4.26 -2.25
C ALA A 133 1.11 -4.29 -1.76
N LEU A 134 0.44 -3.15 -1.79
CA LEU A 134 -1.00 -3.01 -1.71
C LEU A 134 -1.53 -2.84 -3.12
N ILE A 135 -2.38 -3.77 -3.57
CA ILE A 135 -3.04 -3.70 -4.88
C ILE A 135 -4.51 -3.41 -4.63
N VAL A 136 -5.02 -2.40 -5.33
CA VAL A 136 -6.39 -1.93 -5.19
C VAL A 136 -7.03 -1.74 -6.56
N GLY A 137 -8.35 -1.85 -6.59
CA GLY A 137 -9.12 -1.56 -7.79
C GLY A 137 -10.58 -1.92 -7.62
N PHE A 138 -11.29 -1.90 -8.74
CA PHE A 138 -12.67 -2.36 -8.85
C PHE A 138 -12.72 -3.45 -9.92
N ASP A 139 -13.41 -4.54 -9.64
CA ASP A 139 -13.79 -5.49 -10.68
C ASP A 139 -15.13 -5.05 -11.33
N ASP A 140 -15.62 -5.79 -12.32
CA ASP A 140 -16.86 -5.47 -13.04
C ASP A 140 -18.12 -5.51 -12.15
N ASP A 141 -18.05 -6.24 -11.04
CA ASP A 141 -19.09 -6.27 -9.99
C ASP A 141 -19.25 -4.90 -9.29
N GLY A 142 -18.28 -4.00 -9.47
CA GLY A 142 -18.25 -2.68 -8.84
C GLY A 142 -17.88 -2.71 -7.36
N ILE A 143 -17.38 -3.83 -6.85
CA ILE A 143 -16.95 -3.99 -5.46
C ILE A 143 -15.48 -3.57 -5.35
N PRO A 144 -15.13 -2.62 -4.46
CA PRO A 144 -13.73 -2.26 -4.26
C PRO A 144 -12.96 -3.43 -3.64
N ARG A 145 -11.76 -3.69 -4.16
CA ARG A 145 -10.86 -4.76 -3.72
C ARG A 145 -9.58 -4.14 -3.18
N LEU A 146 -9.07 -4.69 -2.09
CA LEU A 146 -7.76 -4.36 -1.51
C LEU A 146 -7.05 -5.67 -1.17
N TYR A 147 -5.93 -5.91 -1.83
CA TYR A 147 -5.05 -7.04 -1.58
C TYR A 147 -3.69 -6.58 -1.13
N GLN A 148 -3.00 -7.45 -0.41
CA GLN A 148 -1.62 -7.25 -0.03
C GLN A 148 -0.79 -8.47 -0.42
N THR A 149 0.40 -8.24 -0.96
CA THR A 149 1.38 -9.28 -1.30
C THR A 149 2.67 -9.09 -0.52
N ASP A 150 3.32 -10.19 -0.13
CA ASP A 150 4.58 -10.19 0.61
C ASP A 150 5.76 -10.71 -0.21
N PRO A 151 7.02 -10.45 0.20
CA PRO A 151 8.23 -11.03 -0.40
C PRO A 151 8.21 -12.56 -0.51
N SER A 152 7.50 -13.25 0.38
CA SER A 152 7.29 -14.71 0.37
C SER A 152 6.52 -15.21 -0.84
N GLY A 153 5.79 -14.33 -1.53
CA GLY A 153 4.87 -14.70 -2.60
C GLY A 153 3.48 -15.13 -2.11
N THR A 154 3.13 -14.84 -0.85
CA THR A 154 1.76 -14.98 -0.34
C THR A 154 0.96 -13.71 -0.60
N TYR A 155 -0.37 -13.85 -0.67
CA TYR A 155 -1.29 -12.72 -0.79
C TYR A 155 -2.58 -12.94 -0.02
N HIS A 156 -3.17 -11.85 0.47
CA HIS A 156 -4.42 -11.86 1.24
C HIS A 156 -5.29 -10.65 0.90
N ALA A 157 -6.61 -10.81 1.01
CA ALA A 157 -7.59 -9.72 0.89
C ALA A 157 -7.76 -9.00 2.23
N TRP A 158 -7.97 -7.69 2.20
CA TRP A 158 -8.07 -6.85 3.39
C TRP A 158 -9.21 -5.83 3.28
N LYS A 159 -9.77 -5.42 4.43
CA LYS A 159 -10.70 -4.28 4.52
C LYS A 159 -9.93 -2.96 4.60
N ALA A 160 -8.94 -2.91 5.48
CA ALA A 160 -7.91 -1.89 5.52
C ALA A 160 -6.59 -2.56 5.87
N ASN A 161 -5.47 -2.03 5.38
CA ASN A 161 -4.15 -2.57 5.68
C ASN A 161 -3.07 -1.51 5.58
N ALA A 162 -1.92 -1.77 6.21
CA ALA A 162 -0.73 -0.94 6.15
C ALA A 162 0.53 -1.79 5.94
N ILE A 163 1.48 -1.26 5.17
CA ILE A 163 2.80 -1.86 4.92
C ILE A 163 3.91 -0.82 5.12
N GLY A 164 5.16 -1.27 5.21
CA GLY A 164 6.32 -0.41 5.44
C GLY A 164 6.64 -0.18 6.92
N ARG A 165 7.39 0.87 7.22
CA ARG A 165 7.75 1.23 8.59
C ARG A 165 6.51 1.52 9.43
N SER A 166 6.57 1.17 10.71
CA SER A 166 5.49 1.40 11.67
C SER A 166 4.11 0.85 11.26
N ALA A 167 4.06 -0.11 10.31
CA ALA A 167 2.80 -0.70 9.85
C ALA A 167 1.99 -1.36 10.97
N LYS A 168 2.66 -1.87 12.02
CA LYS A 168 2.01 -2.42 13.22
C LYS A 168 1.16 -1.36 13.94
N THR A 169 1.76 -0.20 14.24
CA THR A 169 1.09 0.93 14.88
C THR A 169 -0.11 1.41 14.07
N VAL A 170 0.06 1.53 12.75
CA VAL A 170 -1.03 1.96 11.86
C VAL A 170 -2.15 0.93 11.81
N ARG A 171 -1.85 -0.36 11.84
CA ARG A 171 -2.86 -1.42 11.87
C ARG A 171 -3.67 -1.39 13.16
N GLU A 172 -3.02 -1.25 14.31
CA GLU A 172 -3.70 -1.10 15.61
C GLU A 172 -4.60 0.15 15.64
N PHE A 173 -4.21 1.23 14.96
CA PHE A 173 -5.07 2.39 14.76
C PHE A 173 -6.27 2.06 13.87
N LEU A 174 -6.06 1.42 12.72
CA LEU A 174 -7.12 1.07 11.79
C LEU A 174 -8.13 0.08 12.40
N GLU A 175 -7.69 -0.88 13.21
CA GLU A 175 -8.56 -1.83 13.92
C GLU A 175 -9.56 -1.13 14.84
N LYS A 176 -9.19 0.01 15.42
CA LYS A 176 -10.06 0.81 16.31
C LYS A 176 -10.95 1.80 15.58
N ASN A 177 -10.54 2.25 14.39
CA ASN A 177 -11.16 3.39 13.69
C ASN A 177 -11.86 3.00 12.37
N TYR A 178 -11.67 1.77 11.87
CA TYR A 178 -12.40 1.26 10.72
C TYR A 178 -13.81 0.81 11.16
N THR A 179 -14.75 1.74 11.17
CA THR A 179 -16.17 1.52 11.44
C THR A 179 -17.01 1.76 10.18
N GLU A 180 -18.28 1.33 10.18
CA GLU A 180 -19.19 1.56 9.05
C GLU A 180 -19.36 3.06 8.75
N ASP A 181 -19.50 3.90 9.78
CA ASP A 181 -19.54 5.36 9.64
C ASP A 181 -18.25 5.93 9.04
N ALA A 182 -17.08 5.39 9.42
CA ALA A 182 -15.80 5.87 8.93
C ALA A 182 -15.55 5.53 7.44
N ILE A 183 -16.39 4.68 6.84
CA ILE A 183 -16.30 4.27 5.43
C ILE A 183 -17.58 4.54 4.63
N ALA A 184 -18.57 5.18 5.25
CA ALA A 184 -19.88 5.41 4.67
C ALA A 184 -19.79 6.36 3.46
N SER A 185 -19.05 7.46 3.62
CA SER A 185 -18.79 8.41 2.53
C SER A 185 -17.34 8.37 2.02
N ASP A 186 -17.16 8.83 0.78
CA ASP A 186 -15.83 8.98 0.17
C ASP A 186 -14.92 9.89 1.00
N SER A 187 -15.49 10.96 1.56
CA SER A 187 -14.76 11.95 2.36
C SER A 187 -14.26 11.32 3.66
N GLU A 188 -15.09 10.51 4.34
CA GLU A 188 -14.70 9.83 5.58
C GLU A 188 -13.61 8.78 5.34
N ALA A 189 -13.73 7.99 4.26
CA ALA A 189 -12.69 7.02 3.91
C ALA A 189 -11.34 7.71 3.62
N ILE A 190 -11.35 8.85 2.94
CA ILE A 190 -10.16 9.69 2.72
C ILE A 190 -9.62 10.22 4.04
N LYS A 191 -10.48 10.78 4.91
CA LYS A 191 -10.07 11.28 6.23
C LYS A 191 -9.47 10.17 7.09
N LEU A 192 -10.02 8.96 7.06
CA LEU A 192 -9.50 7.81 7.79
C LEU A 192 -8.08 7.44 7.30
N ALA A 193 -7.83 7.46 5.99
CA ALA A 193 -6.51 7.17 5.43
C ALA A 193 -5.47 8.21 5.84
N ILE A 194 -5.85 9.50 5.84
CA ILE A 194 -4.99 10.59 6.28
C ILE A 194 -4.74 10.51 7.80
N LYS A 195 -5.79 10.29 8.61
CA LYS A 195 -5.67 10.09 10.07
C LYS A 195 -4.69 8.95 10.38
N ALA A 196 -4.80 7.82 9.68
CA ALA A 196 -3.91 6.67 9.85
C ALA A 196 -2.45 6.97 9.50
N LEU A 197 -2.19 7.79 8.46
CA LEU A 197 -0.83 8.21 8.11
C LEU A 197 -0.24 9.23 9.10
N LEU A 198 -1.07 10.13 9.64
CA LEU A 198 -0.65 11.13 10.62
C LEU A 198 -0.20 10.51 11.97
N GLU A 199 -0.50 9.23 12.23
CA GLU A 199 0.07 8.49 13.37
C GLU A 199 1.58 8.22 13.23
N VAL A 200 2.13 8.32 12.01
CA VAL A 200 3.54 8.01 11.71
C VAL A 200 4.28 9.21 11.11
N VAL A 201 3.58 10.02 10.32
CA VAL A 201 4.16 11.18 9.62
C VAL A 201 4.22 12.38 10.56
N GLN A 202 5.41 12.96 10.73
CA GLN A 202 5.57 14.23 11.46
C GLN A 202 4.83 15.35 10.72
N SER A 203 4.09 16.17 11.48
CA SER A 203 3.03 17.09 11.06
C SER A 203 3.17 17.70 9.65
N GLY A 204 2.06 17.66 8.89
CA GLY A 204 1.89 18.41 7.64
C GLY A 204 1.56 17.56 6.42
N GLY A 205 0.59 18.01 5.62
CA GLY A 205 0.12 17.32 4.41
C GLY A 205 1.15 17.17 3.28
N LYS A 206 2.26 17.92 3.33
CA LYS A 206 3.33 17.88 2.31
C LYS A 206 4.04 16.52 2.22
N ASN A 207 4.01 15.74 3.30
CA ASN A 207 4.64 14.43 3.38
C ASN A 207 3.66 13.28 3.09
N ILE A 208 2.47 13.58 2.56
CA ILE A 208 1.43 12.60 2.24
C ILE A 208 1.15 12.67 0.74
N GLU A 209 1.27 11.53 0.07
CA GLU A 209 0.76 11.31 -1.29
C GLU A 209 -0.51 10.47 -1.18
N LEU A 210 -1.60 10.95 -1.78
CA LEU A 210 -2.89 10.27 -1.73
C LEU A 210 -3.41 10.03 -3.15
N ALA A 211 -3.97 8.85 -3.37
CA ALA A 211 -4.67 8.51 -4.58
C ALA A 211 -5.96 7.76 -4.26
N ILE A 212 -6.97 7.98 -5.09
CA ILE A 212 -8.25 7.28 -4.98
C ILE A 212 -8.63 6.66 -6.31
N ILE A 213 -9.35 5.56 -6.22
CA ILE A 213 -10.14 5.03 -7.34
C ILE A 213 -11.59 5.00 -6.85
N ARG A 214 -12.49 5.47 -7.69
CA ARG A 214 -13.94 5.33 -7.51
C ARG A 214 -14.48 4.39 -8.58
N ARG A 215 -15.66 3.83 -8.34
CA ARG A 215 -16.33 2.99 -9.34
C ARG A 215 -16.44 3.73 -10.68
N ASN A 216 -16.01 3.08 -11.76
CA ASN A 216 -16.04 3.58 -13.14
C ASN A 216 -15.33 4.92 -13.35
N GLN A 217 -14.36 5.28 -12.50
CA GLN A 217 -13.53 6.47 -12.67
C GLN A 217 -12.06 6.08 -12.67
N PRO A 218 -11.23 6.74 -13.50
CA PRO A 218 -9.80 6.50 -13.52
C PRO A 218 -9.16 6.93 -12.19
N LEU A 219 -7.96 6.42 -11.93
CA LEU A 219 -7.12 6.82 -10.81
C LEU A 219 -7.00 8.35 -10.71
N LYS A 220 -7.44 8.93 -9.59
CA LYS A 220 -7.22 10.35 -9.28
C LYS A 220 -6.12 10.48 -8.22
N MET A 221 -5.00 11.07 -8.63
CA MET A 221 -3.96 11.54 -7.70
C MET A 221 -4.36 12.88 -7.11
N PHE A 222 -4.22 13.05 -5.79
CA PHE A 222 -4.51 14.32 -5.14
C PHE A 222 -3.32 15.27 -5.28
N SER A 223 -3.62 16.56 -5.45
CA SER A 223 -2.63 17.62 -5.33
C SER A 223 -2.27 17.85 -3.85
N ALA A 224 -1.09 18.39 -3.59
CA ALA A 224 -0.66 18.72 -2.23
C ALA A 224 -1.65 19.66 -1.52
N LYS A 225 -2.28 20.59 -2.27
CA LYS A 225 -3.30 21.50 -1.75
C LYS A 225 -4.57 20.78 -1.31
N GLU A 226 -5.06 19.82 -2.10
CA GLU A 226 -6.24 19.02 -1.72
C GLU A 226 -5.95 18.23 -0.44
N VAL A 227 -4.78 17.60 -0.33
CA VAL A 227 -4.39 16.86 0.88
C VAL A 227 -4.30 17.79 2.09
N GLU A 228 -3.72 18.99 1.93
CA GLU A 228 -3.57 19.97 3.00
C GLU A 228 -4.93 20.46 3.53
N LEU A 229 -5.93 20.65 2.67
CA LEU A 229 -7.30 20.96 3.10
C LEU A 229 -7.85 19.89 4.06
N TYR A 230 -7.77 18.61 3.67
CA TYR A 230 -8.21 17.51 4.53
C TYR A 230 -7.44 17.44 5.84
N VAL A 231 -6.12 17.67 5.82
CA VAL A 231 -5.30 17.68 7.05
C VAL A 231 -5.76 18.80 8.00
N THR A 232 -6.00 20.01 7.49
CA THR A 232 -6.47 21.12 8.33
C THR A 232 -7.87 20.89 8.91
N GLU A 233 -8.76 20.23 8.17
CA GLU A 233 -10.07 19.82 8.69
C GLU A 233 -9.91 18.80 9.83
N ILE A 234 -9.04 17.80 9.66
CA ILE A 234 -8.77 16.76 10.66
C ILE A 234 -8.19 17.36 11.94
N GLU A 235 -7.27 18.32 11.82
CA GLU A 235 -6.67 19.00 12.97
C GLU A 235 -7.71 19.81 13.74
N LYS A 236 -8.58 20.56 13.05
CA LYS A 236 -9.71 21.28 13.67
C LYS A 236 -10.68 20.35 14.38
N GLU A 237 -11.06 19.23 13.75
CA GLU A 237 -11.93 18.20 14.35
C GLU A 237 -11.32 17.64 15.64
N LYS A 238 -10.00 17.38 15.65
CA LYS A 238 -9.27 16.90 16.83
C LYS A 238 -9.29 17.93 17.96
N GLU A 239 -8.96 19.19 17.67
CA GLU A 239 -9.00 20.27 18.67
C GLU A 239 -10.41 20.47 19.28
N GLU A 240 -11.45 20.41 18.46
CA GLU A 240 -12.83 20.53 18.93
C GLU A 240 -13.23 19.33 19.81
N ALA A 241 -12.82 18.12 19.43
CA ALA A 241 -13.08 16.92 20.22
C ALA A 241 -12.37 16.97 21.58
N GLU A 242 -11.14 17.49 21.64
CA GLU A 242 -10.39 17.71 22.87
C GLU A 242 -11.03 18.80 23.75
N LYS A 243 -11.42 19.94 23.17
CA LYS A 243 -12.15 21.01 23.88
C LYS A 243 -13.50 20.53 24.43
N LYS A 244 -14.20 19.63 23.73
CA LYS A 244 -15.45 19.03 24.21
C LYS A 244 -15.22 18.00 25.32
N LYS A 245 -14.11 17.24 25.27
CA LYS A 245 -13.74 16.31 26.35
C LYS A 245 -13.35 17.06 27.63
N SER A 246 -12.54 18.12 27.53
CA SER A 246 -12.14 18.92 28.68
C SER A 246 -13.31 19.66 29.35
N LYS A 247 -14.31 20.10 28.57
CA LYS A 247 -15.56 20.69 29.09
C LYS A 247 -16.52 19.69 29.74
N LYS A 248 -16.41 18.39 29.47
CA LYS A 248 -17.23 17.34 30.09
C LYS A 248 -16.60 16.75 31.36
N SER A 249 -15.32 17.01 31.60
CA SER A 249 -14.58 16.58 32.78
C SER A 249 -14.53 17.63 33.90
N VAL A 250 -15.24 18.76 33.73
CA VAL A 250 -15.50 19.79 34.75
C VAL A 250 -17.00 19.78 35.04
#